data_AF-Q9L8N2-F1
#
_entry.id   AF-Q9L8N2-F1
#
_cell.length_a   1.000
_cell.length_b   1.000
_cell.length_c   1.000
_cell.angle_alpha   90.00
_cell.angle_beta   90.00
_cell.angle_gamma   90.00
#
_symmetry.space_group_name_H-M   'P 1'
#
loop_
_entity.id
_entity.type
_entity.pdbx_description
1 polymer ?
#
loop_
_entity_poly.entity_id
_entity_poly.type
_entity_poly.pdbx_seq_one_letter_code
_entity_poly.pdbx_strand_id
1 'polypeptide(L)'
;MTKRTKYKAPDFLDELAKSQWKARITQLSYRGDIKPEDLTNLEIYCINYSLFRSAVADIAKNGFSIVNSQGTQSRNPALSAKADAEKVMIKMSALLGFDPVSRRKNPVETDVTDMLDEILTM
;
A
#
# COMPACT_ATOMS: atom_id res chain seq x y z
N MET A 1 -4.76 16.11 -21.85
CA MET A 1 -5.37 15.86 -20.52
C MET A 1 -5.68 14.37 -20.41
N THR A 2 -4.84 13.60 -19.73
CA THR A 2 -4.99 12.14 -19.60
C THR A 2 -6.27 11.83 -18.82
N LYS A 3 -7.12 10.97 -19.39
CA LYS A 3 -8.41 10.58 -18.83
C LYS A 3 -8.16 9.90 -17.47
N ARG A 4 -8.48 10.56 -16.36
CA ARG A 4 -8.30 10.00 -15.01
C ARG A 4 -9.27 8.84 -14.82
N THR A 5 -8.77 7.61 -14.87
CA THR A 5 -9.57 6.42 -14.55
C THR A 5 -9.89 6.42 -13.07
N LYS A 6 -11.19 6.39 -12.72
CA LYS A 6 -11.65 6.38 -11.34
C LYS A 6 -11.90 4.95 -10.89
N TYR A 7 -11.00 4.43 -10.06
CA TYR A 7 -11.16 3.10 -9.45
C TYR A 7 -11.89 3.20 -8.12
N LYS A 8 -12.93 2.37 -7.95
CA LYS A 8 -13.68 2.26 -6.69
C LYS A 8 -12.97 1.29 -5.74
N ALA A 9 -13.09 1.55 -4.44
CA ALA A 9 -12.62 0.61 -3.42
C ALA A 9 -13.49 -0.66 -3.45
N PRO A 10 -12.92 -1.85 -3.28
CA PRO A 10 -13.70 -3.07 -3.10
C PRO A 10 -14.60 -3.00 -1.87
N ASP A 11 -15.80 -3.60 -1.97
CA ASP A 11 -16.82 -3.47 -0.93
C ASP A 11 -16.44 -4.16 0.39
N PHE A 12 -15.65 -5.24 0.31
CA PHE A 12 -15.20 -6.02 1.46
C PHE A 12 -14.14 -5.32 2.31
N LEU A 13 -13.53 -4.23 1.82
CA LEU A 13 -12.57 -3.46 2.61
C LEU A 13 -13.28 -2.79 3.80
N ASP A 14 -12.65 -2.85 4.96
CA ASP A 14 -13.09 -2.07 6.12
C ASP A 14 -12.84 -0.57 5.91
N GLU A 15 -13.33 0.26 6.85
CA GLU A 15 -13.24 1.72 6.75
C GLU A 15 -11.79 2.25 6.71
N LEU A 16 -10.86 1.61 7.44
CA LEU A 16 -9.45 2.01 7.44
C LEU A 16 -8.81 1.69 6.08
N ALA A 17 -9.08 0.50 5.55
CA ALA A 17 -8.61 0.07 4.25
C ALA A 17 -9.23 0.89 3.11
N LYS A 18 -10.52 1.23 3.17
CA LYS A 18 -11.21 2.10 2.20
C LYS A 18 -10.66 3.53 2.21
N SER A 19 -10.39 4.08 3.38
CA SER A 19 -9.73 5.37 3.52
C SER A 19 -8.35 5.36 2.83
N GLN A 20 -7.57 4.31 3.10
CA GLN A 20 -6.24 4.19 2.53
C GLN A 20 -6.27 3.94 1.01
N TRP A 21 -7.24 3.16 0.53
CA TRP A 21 -7.49 2.98 -0.89
C TRP A 21 -7.68 4.32 -1.58
N LYS A 22 -8.60 5.14 -1.05
CA LYS A 22 -8.92 6.46 -1.63
C LYS A 22 -7.69 7.37 -1.69
N ALA A 23 -6.87 7.37 -0.65
CA ALA A 23 -5.64 8.18 -0.63
C ALA A 23 -4.63 7.70 -1.68
N ARG A 24 -4.35 6.40 -1.72
CA ARG A 24 -3.31 5.82 -2.58
C ARG A 24 -3.71 5.75 -4.04
N ILE A 25 -4.96 5.43 -4.34
CA ILE A 25 -5.45 5.42 -5.73
C ILE A 25 -5.43 6.82 -6.33
N THR A 26 -5.71 7.86 -5.54
CA THR A 26 -5.61 9.26 -5.99
C THR A 26 -4.17 9.60 -6.37
N GLN A 27 -3.20 9.18 -5.56
CA GLN A 27 -1.77 9.36 -5.83
C GLN A 27 -1.34 8.63 -7.11
N LEU A 28 -1.77 7.38 -7.29
CA LEU A 28 -1.46 6.56 -8.47
C LEU A 28 -2.11 7.11 -9.75
N SER A 29 -3.39 7.49 -9.68
CA SER A 29 -4.10 8.07 -10.82
C SER A 29 -3.54 9.44 -11.23
N TYR A 30 -2.96 10.23 -10.31
CA TYR A 30 -2.26 11.47 -10.66
C TYR A 30 -0.99 11.19 -11.47
N ARG A 31 -0.33 10.06 -11.17
CA ARG A 31 0.90 9.62 -11.83
C ARG A 31 0.66 9.02 -13.22
N GLY A 32 -0.53 8.46 -13.45
CA GLY A 32 -1.00 8.05 -14.78
C GLY A 32 -0.50 6.69 -15.26
N ASP A 33 0.22 5.95 -14.42
CA ASP A 33 0.88 4.68 -14.73
C ASP A 33 0.18 3.46 -14.11
N ILE A 34 -0.95 3.67 -13.43
CA ILE A 34 -1.71 2.59 -12.79
C ILE A 34 -2.64 1.90 -13.80
N LYS A 35 -2.55 0.57 -13.85
CA LYS A 35 -3.42 -0.27 -14.67
C LYS A 35 -4.38 -1.08 -13.79
N PRO A 36 -5.49 -1.61 -14.35
CA PRO A 36 -6.40 -2.47 -13.61
C PRO A 36 -5.71 -3.67 -12.91
N GLU A 37 -4.65 -4.20 -13.51
CA GLU A 37 -3.88 -5.34 -13.00
C GLU A 37 -3.11 -5.00 -11.70
N ASP A 38 -2.77 -3.74 -11.50
CA ASP A 38 -2.05 -3.27 -10.31
C ASP A 38 -2.97 -3.10 -9.09
N LEU A 39 -4.28 -3.07 -9.31
CA LEU A 39 -5.26 -2.81 -8.25
C LEU A 39 -5.19 -3.86 -7.15
N THR A 40 -4.97 -5.13 -7.48
CA THR A 40 -4.82 -6.19 -6.47
C THR A 40 -3.65 -5.93 -5.52
N ASN A 41 -2.54 -5.36 -6.01
CA ASN A 41 -1.42 -4.96 -5.13
C ASN A 41 -1.82 -3.82 -4.20
N LEU A 42 -2.63 -2.87 -4.69
CA LEU A 42 -3.19 -1.82 -3.85
C LEU A 42 -4.18 -2.39 -2.81
N GLU A 43 -5.00 -3.37 -3.16
CA GLU A 43 -5.92 -4.04 -2.24
C GLU A 43 -5.15 -4.68 -1.08
N ILE A 44 -4.11 -5.46 -1.41
CA ILE A 44 -3.22 -6.11 -0.44
C ILE A 44 -2.61 -5.06 0.49
N TYR A 45 -2.12 -3.93 -0.05
CA TYR A 45 -1.59 -2.85 0.78
C TYR A 45 -2.64 -2.28 1.74
N CYS A 46 -3.88 -2.06 1.28
CA CYS A 46 -4.94 -1.45 2.09
C CYS A 46 -5.41 -2.38 3.21
N ILE A 47 -5.56 -3.68 2.94
CA ILE A 47 -5.90 -4.69 3.96
C ILE A 47 -4.82 -4.73 5.04
N ASN A 48 -3.55 -4.77 4.64
CA ASN A 48 -2.43 -4.81 5.58
C ASN A 48 -2.28 -3.50 6.36
N TYR A 49 -2.63 -2.35 5.76
CA TYR A 49 -2.70 -1.08 6.49
C TYR A 49 -3.72 -1.14 7.62
N SER A 50 -4.94 -1.64 7.36
CA SER A 50 -5.95 -1.78 8.41
C SER A 50 -5.51 -2.75 9.52
N LEU A 51 -4.94 -3.91 9.14
CA LEU A 51 -4.39 -4.88 10.09
C LEU A 51 -3.29 -4.26 10.95
N PHE A 52 -2.37 -3.52 10.34
CA PHE A 52 -1.30 -2.81 11.03
C PHE A 52 -1.86 -1.82 12.06
N ARG A 53 -2.83 -0.97 11.66
CA ARG A 53 -3.45 0.01 12.56
C ARG A 53 -4.17 -0.66 13.73
N SER A 54 -4.88 -1.75 13.46
CA SER A 54 -5.59 -2.53 14.47
C SER A 54 -4.61 -3.20 15.45
N ALA A 55 -3.53 -3.79 14.95
CA ALA A 55 -2.48 -4.39 15.78
C ALA A 55 -1.76 -3.35 16.64
N VAL A 56 -1.46 -2.17 16.11
CA VAL A 56 -0.87 -1.06 16.87
C VAL A 56 -1.81 -0.60 17.99
N ALA A 57 -3.10 -0.47 17.71
CA ALA A 57 -4.09 -0.10 18.71
C ALA A 57 -4.22 -1.16 19.83
N ASP A 58 -4.19 -2.45 19.47
CA ASP A 58 -4.21 -3.54 20.43
C ASP A 58 -2.97 -3.55 21.32
N ILE A 59 -1.77 -3.41 20.75
CA ILE A 59 -0.51 -3.33 21.51
C ILE A 59 -0.52 -2.13 22.45
N ALA A 60 -1.04 -0.98 22.01
CA ALA A 60 -1.13 0.21 22.87
C ALA A 60 -2.08 0.00 24.06
N LYS A 61 -3.15 -0.77 23.85
CA LYS A 61 -4.15 -1.07 24.89
C LYS A 61 -3.69 -2.16 25.86
N ASN A 62 -3.14 -3.24 25.34
CA ASN A 62 -2.89 -4.49 26.07
C ASN A 62 -1.40 -4.71 26.42
N GLY A 63 -0.50 -3.92 25.85
CA GLY A 63 0.93 -4.07 26.02
C GLY A 63 1.52 -5.24 25.23
N PHE A 64 2.76 -5.58 25.55
CA PHE A 64 3.55 -6.61 24.84
C PHE A 64 3.24 -8.04 25.29
N SER A 65 2.61 -8.20 26.45
CA SER A 65 2.24 -9.49 27.05
C SER A 65 0.81 -9.43 27.53
N ILE A 66 0.06 -10.52 27.35
CA ILE A 66 -1.32 -10.67 27.78
C ILE A 66 -1.45 -11.88 28.70
N VAL A 67 -2.48 -11.90 29.54
CA VAL A 67 -2.83 -13.09 30.33
C VAL A 67 -3.78 -13.94 29.51
N ASN A 68 -3.44 -15.22 29.32
CA ASN A 68 -4.30 -16.16 28.60
C ASN A 68 -5.44 -16.69 29.49
N SER A 69 -6.32 -17.51 28.92
CA SER A 69 -7.44 -18.13 29.67
C SER A 69 -6.99 -19.06 30.81
N GLN A 70 -5.73 -19.47 30.84
CA GLN A 70 -5.14 -20.31 31.89
C GLN A 70 -4.43 -19.47 32.99
N GLY A 71 -4.49 -18.13 32.92
CA GLY A 71 -3.85 -17.24 33.89
C GLY A 71 -2.34 -17.07 33.70
N THR A 72 -1.74 -17.65 32.66
CA THR A 72 -0.31 -17.49 32.37
C THR A 72 -0.07 -16.31 31.43
N GLN A 73 1.05 -15.62 31.61
CA GLN A 73 1.45 -14.55 30.70
C GLN A 73 1.98 -15.15 29.39
N SER A 74 1.45 -14.65 28.27
CA SER A 74 1.90 -14.97 26.92
C SER A 74 2.21 -13.69 26.15
N ARG A 75 3.02 -13.82 25.09
CA ARG A 75 3.31 -12.70 24.19
C ARG A 75 2.03 -12.25 23.48
N ASN A 76 1.82 -10.94 23.36
CA ASN A 76 0.68 -10.41 22.61
C ASN A 76 0.77 -10.83 21.12
N PRO A 77 -0.22 -11.56 20.56
CA PRO A 77 -0.22 -11.98 19.15
C PRO A 77 -0.24 -10.80 18.16
N ALA A 78 -0.76 -9.63 18.57
CA ALA A 78 -0.76 -8.42 17.76
C ALA A 78 0.67 -7.96 17.39
N LEU A 79 1.69 -8.33 18.17
CA LEU A 79 3.09 -8.03 17.81
C LEU A 79 3.51 -8.71 16.52
N SER A 80 3.14 -9.98 16.32
CA SER A 80 3.43 -10.70 15.08
C SER A 80 2.58 -10.16 13.93
N ALA A 81 1.29 -9.92 14.17
CA ALA A 81 0.39 -9.35 13.16
C ALA A 81 0.89 -7.99 12.64
N LYS A 82 1.35 -7.11 13.54
CA LYS A 82 1.98 -5.83 13.20
C LYS A 82 3.20 -6.04 12.32
N ALA A 83 4.14 -6.90 12.74
CA ALA A 83 5.40 -7.12 12.04
C ALA A 83 5.18 -7.68 10.62
N ASP A 84 4.23 -8.60 10.46
CA ASP A 84 3.95 -9.20 9.15
C ASP A 84 3.21 -8.22 8.23
N ALA A 85 2.26 -7.46 8.76
CA ALA A 85 1.60 -6.38 8.02
C ALA A 85 2.61 -5.32 7.55
N GLU A 86 3.56 -4.91 8.40
CA GLU A 86 4.62 -3.97 8.05
C GLU A 86 5.48 -4.47 6.88
N LYS A 87 5.90 -5.75 6.90
CA LYS A 87 6.70 -6.33 5.81
C LYS A 87 5.94 -6.30 4.48
N VAL A 88 4.66 -6.69 4.48
CA VAL A 88 3.83 -6.65 3.28
C VAL A 88 3.63 -5.22 2.81
N MET A 89 3.35 -4.29 3.72
CA MET A 89 3.21 -2.87 3.39
C MET A 89 4.48 -2.27 2.78
N ILE A 90 5.66 -2.58 3.32
CA ILE A 90 6.95 -2.11 2.77
C ILE A 90 7.14 -2.66 1.36
N LYS A 91 6.89 -3.97 1.15
CA LYS A 91 7.01 -4.61 -0.17
C LYS A 91 6.06 -3.97 -1.20
N MET A 92 4.79 -3.81 -0.86
CA MET A 92 3.79 -3.21 -1.74
C MET A 92 4.06 -1.71 -1.96
N SER A 93 4.57 -1.00 -0.95
CA SER A 93 4.99 0.40 -1.10
C SER A 93 6.11 0.54 -2.12
N ALA A 94 7.07 -0.39 -2.11
CA ALA A 94 8.15 -0.40 -3.08
C ALA A 94 7.64 -0.72 -4.49
N LEU A 95 6.78 -1.73 -4.64
CA LEU A 95 6.20 -2.12 -5.93
C LEU A 95 5.38 -1.00 -6.58
N LEU A 96 4.54 -0.32 -5.78
CA LEU A 96 3.64 0.72 -6.26
C LEU A 96 4.30 2.11 -6.31
N GLY A 97 5.55 2.24 -5.85
CA GLY A 97 6.27 3.51 -5.81
C GLY A 97 5.69 4.51 -4.79
N PHE A 98 5.29 4.04 -3.62
CA PHE A 98 4.82 4.92 -2.52
C PHE A 98 5.95 5.54 -1.72
N ASP A 99 7.16 4.98 -1.76
CA ASP A 99 8.34 5.56 -1.11
C ASP A 99 9.31 6.27 -2.10
N PRO A 100 10.09 7.27 -1.64
CA PRO A 100 10.99 8.03 -2.51
C PRO A 100 12.15 7.23 -3.12
N VAL A 101 12.55 6.12 -2.51
CA VAL A 101 13.70 5.34 -2.99
C VAL A 101 13.27 4.43 -4.13
N SER A 102 12.17 3.70 -3.97
CA SER A 102 11.61 2.86 -5.03
C SER A 102 11.21 3.68 -6.25
N ARG A 103 10.57 4.85 -6.05
CA ARG A 103 10.21 5.75 -7.16
C ARG A 103 11.40 6.23 -7.98
N ARG A 104 12.54 6.49 -7.33
CA ARG A 104 13.76 6.90 -8.04
C ARG A 104 14.38 5.75 -8.83
N LYS A 105 14.20 4.51 -8.36
CA LYS A 105 14.69 3.31 -9.05
C LYS A 105 13.81 2.88 -10.21
N ASN A 106 12.50 3.15 -10.13
CA ASN A 106 11.54 2.81 -11.16
C ASN A 106 10.69 4.05 -11.50
N PRO A 107 11.26 5.02 -12.24
CA PRO A 107 10.52 6.20 -12.66
C PRO A 107 9.38 5.81 -13.60
N VAL A 108 8.36 6.65 -13.66
CA VAL A 108 7.25 6.47 -14.60
C VAL A 108 7.78 6.71 -15.99
N GLU A 109 7.54 5.77 -16.91
CA GLU A 109 7.83 5.98 -18.32
C GLU A 109 6.99 7.15 -18.82
N THR A 110 7.67 8.23 -19.20
CA THR A 110 7.05 9.35 -19.88
C THR A 110 7.26 9.17 -21.38
N ASP A 111 6.17 9.18 -22.14
CA ASP A 111 6.15 9.18 -23.61
C ASP A 111 6.59 10.56 -24.15
N VAL A 112 7.69 11.09 -23.61
CA VAL A 112 8.40 12.19 -24.26
C VAL A 112 9.12 11.53 -25.42
N THR A 113 8.76 11.90 -26.64
CA THR A 113 9.55 11.57 -27.81
C THR A 113 10.97 12.03 -27.50
N ASP A 114 11.89 11.10 -27.29
CA ASP A 114 13.26 11.48 -26.99
C ASP A 114 13.76 12.26 -28.21
N MET A 115 14.52 13.34 -28.02
CA MET A 115 15.09 14.10 -29.15
C MET A 115 15.88 13.19 -30.11
N LEU A 116 16.32 12.01 -29.63
CA LEU A 116 16.90 10.93 -30.41
C LEU A 116 15.91 10.27 -31.38
N ASP A 117 14.65 10.07 -30.97
CA ASP A 117 13.59 9.51 -31.82
C ASP A 117 13.19 10.49 -32.92
N GLU A 118 13.16 11.79 -32.64
CA GLU A 118 12.96 12.82 -33.67
C GLU A 118 14.11 12.85 -34.69
N ILE A 119 15.37 12.70 -34.24
CA ILE A 119 16.52 12.66 -35.14
C ILE A 119 16.55 11.36 -35.97
N LEU A 120 16.09 10.23 -35.43
CA LEU A 120 16.05 8.95 -36.17
C LEU A 120 14.90 8.85 -37.18
N THR A 121 13.89 9.71 -37.05
CA THR A 121 12.71 9.73 -37.92
C THR A 121 12.75 10.84 -38.99
N MET A 122 13.79 11.67 -39.00
CA MET A 122 14.15 12.60 -40.10
C MET A 122 15.08 11.93 -41.13
#